data_AF-A0A8T5R9W9-F1
#
_entry.id   AF-A0A8T5R9W9-F1
#
_cell.length_a   1.000
_cell.length_b   1.000
_cell.length_c   1.000
_cell.angle_alpha   90.00
_cell.angle_beta   90.00
_cell.angle_gamma   90.00
#
_symmetry.space_group_name_H-M   'P 1'
#
loop_
_entity.id
_entity.type
_entity.pdbx_description
1 polymer ?
#
loop_
_entity_poly.entity_id
_entity_poly.type
_entity_poly.pdbx_seq_one_letter_code
_entity_poly.pdbx_strand_id
1 'polypeptide(L)'
;MNNKLFICRNCSYVFPKELSKLIEDRTQVYCEMCGSPFSLSGVNFKQPPTRKQRSKIQTHPKYGLSNKDKTNLEKAIEYLNKFDYIPIILYALAILGLSFFNFYISGGINNVINSYILVLASVLVLIYDLRYISPRVQSKNYDEIALDAICYGILGCIFYGSGVILLIKGILILIHSIVYHKGEDHKVYNYGLKLKNSINYFSAKAGFIIALLVLNNLIIGGLLSDLFSNLFLFSMGLSFIISPVIMLIIDLALRGKIHKQKEVSGAMVIGIFIMGVISTTFLSIGIFILIKALILLLLFVGKPIDPVIKKEMREFQPKSEPSTKIQLVEEINSLEKEEKPQIIEDEIIPLEQETVELKIEKEPLKDTPEEIKSINDIKEEVEIETLDIKKTEEKKEEPSVLRLHESLLPVKNDKDKKIVKEYFAKIFNIISKDLRKQILDLDIPKKERKNIIKELAYIAEEEQLKYIEALKGLYEEIPHKLIERIRKLPNLKPKYYDKLVEELKYMDNAQQFEFVQFLEKNA
;
A
#
# COMPACT_ATOMS: atom_id res chain seq x y z
N MET A 1 19.06 -24.82 -44.31
CA MET A 1 17.74 -24.30 -43.90
C MET A 1 17.78 -22.78 -44.04
N ASN A 2 17.02 -22.23 -44.99
CA ASN A 2 16.89 -20.77 -45.13
C ASN A 2 16.14 -20.22 -43.92
N ASN A 3 16.80 -19.38 -43.11
CA ASN A 3 16.16 -18.74 -41.95
C ASN A 3 15.14 -17.71 -42.46
N LYS A 4 13.86 -18.08 -42.45
CA LYS A 4 12.78 -17.13 -42.69
C LYS A 4 12.72 -16.16 -41.51
N LEU A 5 12.80 -14.87 -41.80
CA LEU A 5 12.65 -13.80 -40.83
C LEU A 5 11.15 -13.48 -40.71
N PHE A 6 10.61 -13.61 -39.50
CA PHE A 6 9.23 -13.22 -39.20
C PHE A 6 9.23 -11.87 -38.49
N ILE A 7 8.36 -10.95 -38.95
CA ILE A 7 8.30 -9.57 -38.46
C ILE A 7 6.87 -9.25 -38.02
N CYS A 8 6.72 -8.62 -36.86
CA CYS A 8 5.42 -8.17 -36.36
C CYS A 8 4.86 -7.05 -37.23
N ARG A 9 3.61 -7.17 -37.71
CA ARG A 9 2.95 -6.14 -38.52
C ARG A 9 2.71 -4.82 -37.78
N ASN A 10 2.55 -4.85 -36.45
CA ASN A 10 2.17 -3.66 -35.68
C ASN A 10 3.37 -2.81 -35.24
N CYS A 11 4.48 -3.44 -34.84
CA CYS A 11 5.63 -2.72 -34.28
C CYS A 11 6.97 -3.04 -34.97
N SER A 12 6.94 -3.79 -36.08
CA SER A 12 8.12 -4.20 -36.85
C SER A 12 9.17 -5.00 -36.05
N TYR A 13 8.78 -5.55 -34.90
CA TYR A 13 9.63 -6.42 -34.09
C TYR A 13 9.97 -7.72 -34.84
N VAL A 14 11.25 -8.05 -34.92
CA VAL A 14 11.74 -9.29 -35.55
C VAL A 14 11.71 -10.41 -34.52
N PHE A 15 10.98 -11.49 -34.83
CA PHE A 15 10.86 -12.60 -33.89
C PHE A 15 12.18 -13.40 -33.78
N PRO A 16 12.61 -13.76 -32.56
CA PRO A 16 13.78 -14.59 -32.34
C PRO A 16 13.55 -16.02 -32.85
N LYS A 17 14.65 -16.76 -33.09
CA LYS A 17 14.63 -18.06 -33.77
C LYS A 17 13.77 -19.11 -33.05
N GLU A 18 13.63 -19.03 -31.72
CA GLU A 18 12.77 -19.94 -30.96
C GLU A 18 11.29 -19.75 -31.32
N LEU A 19 10.86 -18.49 -31.45
CA LEU A 19 9.50 -18.14 -31.81
C LEU A 19 9.22 -18.39 -33.30
N SER A 20 10.22 -18.21 -34.17
CA SER A 20 10.12 -18.57 -35.58
C SER A 20 9.78 -20.04 -35.80
N LYS A 21 10.38 -20.96 -35.02
CA LYS A 21 10.03 -22.39 -35.07
C LYS A 21 8.57 -22.64 -34.70
N LEU A 22 8.06 -21.97 -33.66
CA LEU A 22 6.66 -22.09 -33.25
C LEU A 22 5.68 -21.55 -34.31
N ILE A 23 6.06 -20.46 -34.99
CA ILE A 23 5.29 -19.89 -36.11
C ILE A 23 5.25 -20.88 -37.28
N GLU A 24 6.38 -21.51 -37.62
CA GLU A 24 6.46 -22.56 -38.65
C GLU A 24 5.62 -23.79 -38.29
N ASP A 25 5.59 -24.18 -37.01
CA ASP A 25 4.71 -25.23 -36.48
C ASP A 25 3.23 -24.82 -36.38
N ARG A 26 2.87 -23.64 -36.92
CA ARG A 26 1.54 -23.04 -36.89
C ARG A 26 0.99 -22.89 -35.48
N THR A 27 1.83 -22.63 -34.48
CA THR A 27 1.41 -22.30 -33.12
C THR A 27 1.27 -20.78 -32.98
N GLN A 28 0.20 -20.30 -32.36
CA GLN A 28 -0.05 -18.87 -32.19
C GLN A 28 1.01 -18.26 -31.24
N VAL A 29 1.80 -17.34 -31.79
CA VAL A 29 2.79 -16.54 -31.03
C VAL A 29 2.27 -15.11 -30.89
N TYR A 30 2.66 -14.44 -29.81
CA TYR A 30 2.36 -13.03 -29.54
C TYR A 30 3.66 -12.21 -29.56
N CYS A 31 3.59 -10.97 -30.04
CA CYS A 31 4.74 -10.08 -30.04
C CYS A 31 5.12 -9.68 -28.61
N GLU A 32 6.40 -9.80 -28.27
CA GLU A 32 6.91 -9.45 -26.93
C GLU A 32 6.86 -7.94 -26.65
N MET A 33 6.92 -7.11 -27.69
CA MET A 33 6.92 -5.65 -27.56
C MET A 33 5.52 -5.04 -27.43
N CYS A 34 4.56 -5.51 -28.22
CA CYS A 34 3.21 -4.89 -28.29
C CYS A 34 2.07 -5.83 -27.91
N GLY A 35 2.35 -7.11 -27.62
CA GLY A 35 1.35 -8.10 -27.22
C GLY A 35 0.40 -8.54 -28.34
N SER A 36 0.53 -8.02 -29.58
CA SER A 36 -0.35 -8.40 -30.69
C SER A 36 -0.06 -9.83 -31.17
N PRO A 37 -1.09 -10.63 -31.52
CA PRO A 37 -0.90 -11.95 -32.10
C PRO A 37 -0.21 -11.84 -33.47
N PHE A 38 0.72 -12.75 -33.74
CA PHE A 38 1.31 -12.88 -35.07
C PHE A 38 0.25 -13.41 -36.06
N SER A 39 0.09 -12.74 -37.20
CA SER A 39 -0.87 -13.11 -38.24
C SER A 39 -0.18 -13.21 -39.58
N LEU A 40 -0.39 -14.33 -40.29
CA LEU A 40 0.10 -14.53 -41.66
C LEU A 40 -1.11 -14.85 -42.55
N SER A 41 -1.27 -14.09 -43.63
CA SER A 41 -2.44 -14.20 -44.50
C SER A 41 -2.61 -15.63 -45.01
N GLY A 42 -3.79 -16.22 -44.80
CA GLY A 42 -4.10 -17.59 -45.23
C GLY A 42 -3.65 -18.72 -44.28
N VAL A 43 -3.06 -18.40 -43.11
CA VAL A 43 -2.65 -19.41 -42.11
C VAL A 43 -3.47 -19.29 -40.84
N ASN A 44 -4.20 -20.36 -40.49
CA ASN A 44 -4.85 -20.49 -39.18
C ASN A 44 -3.87 -21.10 -38.17
N PHE A 45 -3.49 -20.32 -37.16
CA PHE A 45 -2.62 -20.78 -36.08
C PHE A 45 -3.41 -21.56 -35.03
N LYS A 46 -2.84 -22.68 -34.58
CA LYS A 46 -3.32 -23.42 -33.41
C LYS A 46 -3.02 -22.60 -32.16
N GLN A 47 -4.03 -22.35 -31.34
CA GLN A 47 -3.77 -21.77 -30.02
C GLN A 47 -2.90 -22.75 -29.23
N PRO A 48 -1.84 -22.28 -28.53
CA PRO A 48 -1.10 -23.13 -27.62
C PRO A 48 -2.10 -23.74 -26.62
N PRO A 49 -1.90 -24.98 -26.17
CA PRO A 49 -2.81 -25.63 -25.23
C PRO A 49 -2.88 -24.77 -23.96
N THR A 50 -3.86 -23.88 -23.91
CA THR A 50 -4.18 -23.10 -22.72
C THR A 50 -4.54 -24.14 -21.69
N ARG A 51 -3.64 -24.37 -20.73
CA ARG A 51 -3.94 -25.14 -19.52
C ARG A 51 -5.26 -24.58 -19.02
N LYS A 52 -6.35 -25.38 -19.15
CA LYS A 52 -7.71 -24.99 -18.76
C LYS A 52 -7.57 -24.15 -17.51
N GLN A 53 -7.82 -22.84 -17.61
CA GLN A 53 -7.88 -21.98 -16.43
C GLN A 53 -8.94 -22.64 -15.57
N ARG A 54 -8.51 -23.37 -14.53
CA ARG A 54 -9.40 -23.88 -13.50
C ARG A 54 -10.19 -22.67 -13.08
N SER A 55 -11.48 -22.71 -13.39
CA SER A 55 -12.51 -21.81 -12.87
C SER A 55 -12.08 -21.35 -11.48
N LYS A 56 -11.80 -20.05 -11.35
CA LYS A 56 -11.46 -19.33 -10.12
C LYS A 56 -11.30 -20.29 -8.94
N ILE A 57 -10.08 -20.77 -8.72
CA ILE A 57 -9.73 -21.37 -7.44
C ILE A 57 -10.05 -20.25 -6.43
N GLN A 58 -11.20 -20.38 -5.75
CA GLN A 58 -11.45 -19.67 -4.52
C GLN A 58 -10.29 -20.08 -3.61
N THR A 59 -9.27 -19.23 -3.57
CA THR A 59 -8.22 -19.27 -2.55
C THR A 59 -8.83 -18.81 -1.23
N HIS A 60 -9.76 -19.60 -0.70
CA HIS A 60 -9.91 -19.73 0.73
C HIS A 60 -9.18 -21.01 1.10
N PRO A 61 -7.89 -20.95 1.43
CA PRO A 61 -7.30 -22.03 2.17
C PRO A 61 -8.10 -22.15 3.46
N LYS A 62 -8.96 -23.17 3.57
CA LYS A 62 -9.42 -23.69 4.86
C LYS A 62 -8.17 -24.20 5.57
N TYR A 63 -7.43 -23.27 6.19
CA TYR A 63 -6.39 -23.62 7.13
C TYR A 63 -7.09 -24.24 8.34
N GLY A 64 -7.14 -25.57 8.38
CA GLY A 64 -7.18 -26.32 9.61
C GLY A 64 -5.86 -26.13 10.35
N LEU A 65 -5.62 -24.92 10.86
CA LEU A 65 -4.51 -24.65 11.77
C LEU A 65 -4.86 -25.30 13.11
N SER A 66 -4.08 -26.31 13.46
CA SER A 66 -3.99 -26.88 14.81
C SER A 66 -4.12 -25.75 15.85
N ASN A 67 -5.07 -25.89 16.78
CA ASN A 67 -5.42 -24.90 17.81
C ASN A 67 -4.25 -24.49 18.74
N LYS A 68 -3.06 -25.09 18.59
CA LYS A 68 -1.90 -24.89 19.48
C LYS A 68 -1.19 -23.54 19.28
N ASP A 69 -1.29 -22.90 18.11
CA ASP A 69 -0.54 -21.65 17.83
C ASP A 69 -1.40 -20.37 17.83
N LYS A 70 -2.69 -20.45 18.20
CA LYS A 70 -3.54 -19.26 18.27
C LYS A 70 -3.19 -18.42 19.49
N THR A 71 -2.85 -17.16 19.27
CA THR A 71 -2.69 -16.17 20.35
C THR A 71 -4.00 -16.06 21.14
N ASN A 72 -3.91 -15.73 22.44
CA ASN A 72 -5.10 -15.53 23.28
C ASN A 72 -6.06 -14.48 22.68
N LEU A 73 -5.49 -13.49 21.98
CA LEU A 73 -6.24 -12.42 21.34
C LEU A 73 -7.02 -12.90 20.10
N GLU A 74 -6.45 -13.78 19.27
CA GLU A 74 -7.21 -14.42 18.17
C GLU A 74 -8.38 -15.26 18.69
N LYS A 75 -8.18 -16.02 19.77
CA LYS A 75 -9.25 -16.80 20.39
C LYS A 75 -10.38 -15.91 20.91
N ALA A 76 -10.05 -14.77 21.52
CA ALA A 76 -11.03 -13.80 21.99
C ALA A 76 -11.84 -13.20 20.83
N ILE A 77 -11.18 -12.81 19.74
CA ILE A 77 -11.86 -12.29 18.53
C ILE A 77 -12.79 -13.34 17.93
N GLU A 78 -12.33 -14.58 17.77
CA GLU A 78 -13.15 -15.67 17.23
C GLU A 78 -14.34 -16.01 18.14
N TYR A 79 -14.17 -15.91 19.46
CA TYR A 79 -15.25 -16.10 20.42
C TYR A 79 -16.30 -15.00 20.29
N LEU A 80 -15.89 -13.73 20.31
CA LEU A 80 -16.81 -12.59 20.16
C LEU A 80 -17.57 -12.64 18.84
N ASN A 81 -16.91 -13.05 17.75
CA ASN A 81 -17.52 -13.19 16.42
C ASN A 81 -18.64 -14.25 16.35
N LYS A 82 -18.78 -15.12 17.35
CA LYS A 82 -19.88 -16.09 17.43
C LYS A 82 -21.12 -15.55 18.16
N PHE A 83 -20.97 -14.47 18.93
CA PHE A 83 -22.01 -14.01 19.86
C PHE A 83 -22.38 -12.53 19.68
N ASP A 84 -21.59 -11.75 18.95
CA ASP A 84 -21.80 -10.32 18.67
C ASP A 84 -23.16 -9.97 18.06
N TYR A 85 -23.73 -10.85 17.24
CA TYR A 85 -25.04 -10.63 16.63
C TYR A 85 -26.21 -10.78 17.60
N ILE A 86 -26.04 -11.49 18.73
CA ILE A 86 -27.14 -11.86 19.64
C ILE A 86 -27.79 -10.63 20.30
N PRO A 87 -27.05 -9.68 20.90
CA PRO A 87 -27.67 -8.50 21.51
C PRO A 87 -28.47 -7.66 20.51
N ILE A 88 -28.00 -7.55 19.26
CA ILE A 88 -28.67 -6.78 18.20
C ILE A 88 -29.99 -7.47 17.81
N ILE A 89 -30.01 -8.80 17.68
CA ILE A 89 -31.24 -9.57 17.41
C ILE A 89 -32.22 -9.44 18.57
N LEU A 90 -31.76 -9.62 19.82
CA LEU A 90 -32.61 -9.48 21.00
C LEU A 90 -33.23 -8.10 21.08
N TYR A 91 -32.44 -7.05 20.81
CA TYR A 91 -32.94 -5.69 20.73
C TYR A 91 -34.01 -5.52 19.65
N ALA A 92 -33.76 -6.01 18.42
CA ALA A 92 -34.72 -5.93 17.33
C ALA A 92 -36.05 -6.63 17.66
N LEU A 93 -35.99 -7.83 18.26
CA LEU A 93 -37.17 -8.57 18.69
C LEU A 93 -37.92 -7.86 19.82
N ALA A 94 -37.20 -7.30 20.80
CA ALA A 94 -37.79 -6.55 21.90
C ALA A 94 -38.54 -5.32 21.39
N ILE A 95 -37.95 -4.54 20.47
CA ILE A 95 -38.61 -3.37 19.86
C ILE A 95 -39.84 -3.79 19.04
N LEU A 96 -39.76 -4.88 18.27
CA LEU A 96 -40.92 -5.38 17.52
C LEU A 96 -42.07 -5.77 18.46
N GLY A 97 -41.77 -6.49 19.56
CA GLY A 97 -42.77 -6.86 20.57
C GLY A 97 -43.40 -5.65 21.24
N LEU A 98 -42.57 -4.66 21.63
CA LEU A 98 -43.03 -3.42 22.26
C LEU A 98 -43.89 -2.58 21.30
N SER A 99 -43.49 -2.53 20.02
CA SER A 99 -44.23 -1.86 18.96
C SER A 99 -45.61 -2.49 18.74
N PHE A 100 -45.68 -3.82 18.71
CA PHE A 100 -46.95 -4.54 18.56
C PHE A 100 -47.89 -4.29 19.75
N PHE A 101 -47.34 -4.31 20.96
CA PHE A 101 -48.11 -4.01 22.19
C PHE A 101 -48.62 -2.56 22.20
N ASN A 102 -47.76 -1.60 21.87
CA ASN A 102 -48.15 -0.18 21.79
C ASN A 102 -49.21 0.08 20.72
N PHE A 103 -49.11 -0.59 19.57
CA PHE A 103 -50.12 -0.52 18.52
C PHE A 103 -51.49 -1.01 19.04
N TYR A 104 -51.50 -2.15 19.73
CA TYR A 104 -52.73 -2.73 20.27
C TYR A 104 -53.42 -1.84 21.30
N ILE A 105 -52.65 -1.19 22.19
CA ILE A 105 -53.22 -0.34 23.25
C ILE A 105 -53.61 1.05 22.75
N SER A 106 -52.72 1.70 21.99
CA SER A 106 -52.86 3.14 21.69
C SER A 106 -53.33 3.43 20.26
N GLY A 107 -53.31 2.45 19.34
CA GLY A 107 -53.57 2.66 17.92
C GLY A 107 -52.58 3.61 17.22
N GLY A 108 -51.51 4.03 17.90
CA GLY A 108 -50.58 5.06 17.42
C GLY A 108 -49.67 4.56 16.30
N ILE A 109 -50.04 4.83 15.04
CA ILE A 109 -49.27 4.45 13.84
C ILE A 109 -47.84 5.02 13.86
N ASN A 110 -47.64 6.23 14.40
CA ASN A 110 -46.31 6.88 14.43
C ASN A 110 -45.28 6.08 15.23
N ASN A 111 -45.68 5.50 16.38
CA ASN A 111 -44.80 4.68 17.21
C ASN A 111 -44.38 3.40 16.49
N VAL A 112 -45.29 2.85 15.68
CA VAL A 112 -45.05 1.66 14.88
C VAL A 112 -44.04 1.96 13.78
N ILE A 113 -44.25 3.04 13.01
CA ILE A 113 -43.32 3.47 11.95
C ILE A 113 -41.91 3.69 12.52
N ASN A 114 -41.80 4.42 13.63
CA ASN A 114 -40.53 4.67 14.31
C ASN A 114 -39.82 3.36 14.70
N SER A 115 -40.55 2.45 15.35
CA SER A 115 -40.02 1.15 15.76
C SER A 115 -39.52 0.33 14.56
N TYR A 116 -40.24 0.34 13.44
CA TYR A 116 -39.79 -0.34 12.21
C TYR A 116 -38.54 0.28 11.60
N ILE A 117 -38.38 1.62 11.62
CA ILE A 117 -37.17 2.27 11.12
C ILE A 117 -35.96 1.90 11.99
N LEU A 118 -36.11 1.88 13.32
CA LEU A 118 -35.05 1.45 14.24
C LEU A 118 -34.67 -0.03 14.04
N VAL A 119 -35.66 -0.91 13.87
CA VAL A 119 -35.45 -2.33 13.56
C VAL A 119 -34.76 -2.50 12.21
N LEU A 120 -35.17 -1.75 11.19
CA LEU A 120 -34.52 -1.79 9.88
C LEU A 120 -33.06 -1.35 9.98
N ALA A 121 -32.78 -0.27 10.71
CA ALA A 121 -31.43 0.24 10.91
C ALA A 121 -30.54 -0.77 11.66
N SER A 122 -31.06 -1.42 12.72
CA SER A 122 -30.32 -2.45 13.47
C SER A 122 -30.07 -3.71 12.63
N VAL A 123 -31.05 -4.14 11.84
CA VAL A 123 -30.92 -5.26 10.89
C VAL A 123 -29.89 -4.94 9.80
N LEU A 124 -29.79 -3.70 9.32
CA LEU A 124 -28.76 -3.31 8.35
C LEU A 124 -27.35 -3.39 8.94
N VAL A 125 -27.16 -2.99 10.20
CA VAL A 125 -25.89 -3.18 10.93
C VAL A 125 -25.58 -4.67 11.04
N LEU A 126 -26.56 -5.49 11.41
CA LEU A 126 -26.42 -6.94 11.54
C LEU A 126 -26.03 -7.61 10.21
N ILE A 127 -26.72 -7.26 9.12
CA ILE A 127 -26.43 -7.77 7.78
C ILE A 127 -25.01 -7.42 7.37
N TYR A 128 -24.55 -6.21 7.70
CA TYR A 128 -23.18 -5.81 7.40
C TYR A 128 -22.16 -6.65 8.17
N ASP A 129 -22.34 -6.83 9.48
CA ASP A 129 -21.43 -7.64 10.29
C ASP A 129 -21.40 -9.10 9.79
N LEU A 130 -22.56 -9.73 9.60
CA LEU A 130 -22.65 -11.13 9.17
C LEU A 130 -22.12 -11.36 7.75
N ARG A 131 -22.30 -10.42 6.81
CA ARG A 131 -21.87 -10.59 5.40
C ARG A 131 -20.46 -10.09 5.12
N TYR A 132 -19.96 -9.12 5.89
CA TYR A 132 -18.70 -8.44 5.56
C TYR A 132 -17.63 -8.59 6.63
N ILE A 133 -17.95 -8.34 7.90
CA ILE A 133 -16.97 -8.35 9.01
C ILE A 133 -16.70 -9.79 9.45
N SER A 134 -17.74 -10.55 9.81
CA SER A 134 -17.62 -11.90 10.35
C SER A 134 -16.90 -12.89 9.41
N PRO A 135 -17.17 -12.91 8.09
CA PRO A 135 -16.41 -13.76 7.17
C PRO A 135 -14.93 -13.36 7.07
N ARG A 136 -14.62 -12.06 7.18
CA ARG A 136 -13.23 -11.58 7.13
C ARG A 136 -12.45 -11.90 8.40
N VAL A 137 -13.12 -11.85 9.56
CA VAL A 137 -12.58 -12.35 10.83
C VAL A 137 -12.23 -13.84 10.69
N GLN A 138 -13.13 -14.65 10.14
CA GLN A 138 -12.88 -16.08 9.91
C GLN A 138 -11.71 -16.32 8.93
N SER A 139 -11.53 -15.45 7.93
CA SER A 139 -10.41 -15.50 7.00
C SER A 139 -9.09 -14.92 7.54
N LYS A 140 -9.08 -14.37 8.78
CA LYS A 140 -7.96 -13.68 9.42
C LYS A 140 -7.45 -12.42 8.69
N ASN A 141 -8.29 -11.78 7.87
CA ASN A 141 -7.96 -10.54 7.18
C ASN A 141 -8.32 -9.31 8.05
N TYR A 142 -7.70 -9.21 9.23
CA TYR A 142 -8.04 -8.22 10.26
C TYR A 142 -7.77 -6.77 9.81
N ASP A 143 -6.70 -6.54 9.06
CA ASP A 143 -6.28 -5.20 8.63
C ASP A 143 -7.32 -4.49 7.75
N GLU A 144 -8.15 -5.24 7.03
CA GLU A 144 -9.16 -4.68 6.12
C GLU A 144 -10.44 -4.23 6.83
N ILE A 145 -10.68 -4.75 8.03
CA ILE A 145 -11.98 -4.61 8.73
C ILE A 145 -11.89 -3.95 10.10
N ALA A 146 -10.68 -3.66 10.60
CA ALA A 146 -10.48 -3.11 11.93
C ALA A 146 -11.35 -1.88 12.17
N LEU A 147 -11.32 -0.94 11.23
CA LEU A 147 -12.06 0.31 11.37
C LEU A 147 -13.54 0.16 11.05
N ASP A 148 -13.90 -0.64 10.05
CA ASP A 148 -15.31 -0.97 9.77
C ASP A 148 -16.00 -1.55 11.02
N ALA A 149 -15.36 -2.49 11.72
CA ALA A 149 -15.92 -3.10 12.92
C ALA A 149 -16.10 -2.11 14.07
N ILE A 150 -15.14 -1.20 14.27
CA ILE A 150 -15.27 -0.11 15.27
C ILE A 150 -16.43 0.80 14.89
N CYS A 151 -16.50 1.27 13.65
CA CYS A 151 -17.50 2.23 13.23
C CYS A 151 -18.92 1.65 13.24
N TYR A 152 -19.11 0.40 12.79
CA TYR A 152 -20.39 -0.30 12.92
C TYR A 152 -20.72 -0.67 14.37
N GLY A 153 -19.70 -0.91 15.21
CA GLY A 153 -19.88 -1.05 16.67
C GLY A 153 -20.42 0.22 17.31
N ILE A 154 -19.88 1.39 16.96
CA ILE A 154 -20.38 2.70 17.43
C ILE A 154 -21.83 2.91 16.97
N LEU A 155 -22.14 2.67 15.69
CA LEU A 155 -23.51 2.75 15.19
C LEU A 155 -24.44 1.78 15.94
N GLY A 156 -23.96 0.56 16.21
CA GLY A 156 -24.69 -0.42 17.01
C GLY A 156 -24.96 0.05 18.43
N CYS A 157 -24.07 0.85 19.03
CA CYS A 157 -24.25 1.38 20.39
C CYS A 157 -25.38 2.40 20.47
N ILE A 158 -25.75 3.07 19.37
CA ILE A 158 -26.90 3.99 19.32
C ILE A 158 -28.20 3.24 19.64
N PHE A 159 -28.27 1.95 19.30
CA PHE A 159 -29.38 1.06 19.63
C PHE A 159 -29.26 0.53 21.07
N TYR A 160 -29.32 1.43 22.05
CA TYR A 160 -29.30 1.12 23.49
C TYR A 160 -28.11 0.25 23.91
N GLY A 161 -26.94 0.46 23.32
CA GLY A 161 -25.72 -0.29 23.65
C GLY A 161 -25.66 -1.71 23.09
N SER A 162 -26.59 -2.14 22.24
CA SER A 162 -26.56 -3.50 21.64
C SER A 162 -25.29 -3.76 20.81
N GLY A 163 -24.66 -2.70 20.27
CA GLY A 163 -23.39 -2.78 19.53
C GLY A 163 -22.12 -2.88 20.37
N VAL A 164 -22.18 -2.89 21.71
CA VAL A 164 -20.97 -2.87 22.55
C VAL A 164 -20.07 -4.09 22.30
N ILE A 165 -20.65 -5.28 22.09
CA ILE A 165 -19.87 -6.50 21.79
C ILE A 165 -19.14 -6.36 20.44
N LEU A 166 -19.83 -5.82 19.43
CA LEU A 166 -19.24 -5.53 18.12
C LEU A 166 -18.13 -4.48 18.21
N LEU A 167 -18.30 -3.46 19.05
CA LEU A 167 -17.28 -2.45 19.31
C LEU A 167 -16.03 -3.04 19.99
N ILE A 168 -16.19 -3.86 21.03
CA ILE A 168 -15.09 -4.56 21.71
C ILE A 168 -14.35 -5.45 20.71
N LYS A 169 -15.08 -6.19 19.87
CA LYS A 169 -14.52 -6.99 18.77
C LYS A 169 -13.69 -6.11 17.82
N GLY A 170 -14.22 -4.96 17.39
CA GLY A 170 -13.50 -4.01 16.54
C GLY A 170 -12.21 -3.50 17.17
N ILE A 171 -12.23 -3.14 18.45
CA ILE A 171 -11.04 -2.68 19.19
C ILE A 171 -9.99 -3.80 19.27
N LEU A 172 -10.40 -5.04 19.56
CA LEU A 172 -9.46 -6.17 19.59
C LEU A 172 -8.85 -6.47 18.21
N ILE A 173 -9.63 -6.37 17.14
CA ILE A 173 -9.14 -6.51 15.76
C ILE A 173 -8.10 -5.42 15.45
N LEU A 174 -8.35 -4.18 15.88
CA LEU A 174 -7.40 -3.07 15.72
C LEU A 174 -6.09 -3.34 16.49
N ILE A 175 -6.18 -3.75 17.76
CA ILE A 175 -5.01 -4.10 18.57
C ILE A 175 -4.22 -5.25 17.91
N HIS A 176 -4.91 -6.30 17.43
CA HIS A 176 -4.27 -7.40 16.72
C HIS A 176 -3.50 -6.90 15.50
N SER A 177 -4.17 -6.10 14.68
CA SER A 177 -3.63 -5.59 13.43
C SER A 177 -2.39 -4.72 13.66
N ILE A 178 -2.36 -3.90 14.72
CA ILE A 178 -1.19 -3.08 15.07
C ILE A 178 -0.03 -3.95 15.61
N VAL A 179 -0.32 -4.86 16.55
CA VAL A 179 0.72 -5.65 17.27
C VAL A 179 1.36 -6.70 16.35
N TYR A 180 0.58 -7.33 15.48
CA TYR A 180 1.01 -8.46 14.67
C TYR A 180 1.23 -8.11 13.18
N HIS A 181 1.31 -6.82 12.82
CA HIS A 181 1.55 -6.43 11.44
C HIS A 181 2.93 -6.92 10.96
N LYS A 182 2.93 -7.97 10.14
CA LYS A 182 4.10 -8.49 9.43
C LYS A 182 4.29 -7.72 8.13
N GLY A 183 5.12 -6.68 8.15
CA GLY A 183 5.55 -5.95 6.96
C GLY A 183 6.80 -5.11 7.26
N GLU A 184 7.81 -5.22 6.42
CA GLU A 184 9.00 -4.36 6.38
C GLU A 184 8.64 -2.95 5.86
N ASP A 185 9.49 -1.98 6.23
CA ASP A 185 9.51 -0.53 5.93
C ASP A 185 8.18 0.20 5.66
N HIS A 186 7.94 1.24 6.48
CA HIS A 186 6.76 2.12 6.44
C HIS A 186 5.43 1.49 6.89
N LYS A 187 5.48 0.71 7.98
CA LYS A 187 4.32 0.07 8.64
C LYS A 187 3.11 1.01 8.82
N VAL A 188 3.34 2.24 9.29
CA VAL A 188 2.26 3.19 9.60
C VAL A 188 1.57 3.70 8.33
N TYR A 189 2.33 3.95 7.26
CA TYR A 189 1.79 4.45 6.00
C TYR A 189 0.95 3.41 5.27
N ASN A 190 1.46 2.17 5.15
CA ASN A 190 0.74 1.06 4.53
C ASN A 190 -0.53 0.71 5.31
N TYR A 191 -0.47 0.78 6.64
CA TYR A 191 -1.64 0.60 7.50
C TYR A 191 -2.66 1.75 7.30
N GLY A 192 -2.20 2.99 7.27
CA GLY A 192 -3.04 4.16 6.98
C GLY A 192 -3.76 4.07 5.63
N LEU A 193 -3.11 3.53 4.60
CA LEU A 193 -3.71 3.34 3.28
C LEU A 193 -4.86 2.33 3.31
N LYS A 194 -4.70 1.23 4.04
CA LYS A 194 -5.77 0.24 4.25
C LYS A 194 -6.95 0.85 5.03
N LEU A 195 -6.65 1.61 6.09
CA LEU A 195 -7.66 2.33 6.88
C LEU A 195 -8.44 3.34 6.04
N LYS A 196 -7.77 4.11 5.17
CA LYS A 196 -8.41 5.05 4.22
C LYS A 196 -9.43 4.34 3.34
N ASN A 197 -9.09 3.16 2.82
CA ASN A 197 -10.00 2.39 1.96
C ASN A 197 -11.21 1.85 2.74
N SER A 198 -10.98 1.34 3.96
CA SER A 198 -12.04 0.90 4.88
C SER A 198 -13.02 2.05 5.21
N ILE A 199 -12.53 3.23 5.61
CA ILE A 199 -13.39 4.40 5.87
C ILE A 199 -14.26 4.76 4.68
N ASN A 200 -13.67 4.80 3.49
CA ASN A 200 -14.41 5.18 2.30
C ASN A 200 -15.53 4.17 2.01
N TYR A 201 -15.27 2.87 2.21
CA TYR A 201 -16.29 1.84 2.05
C TYR A 201 -17.38 1.94 3.13
N PHE A 202 -16.99 2.15 4.39
CA PHE A 202 -17.88 2.40 5.52
C PHE A 202 -18.80 3.59 5.26
N SER A 203 -18.25 4.76 4.93
CA SER A 203 -18.99 6.03 4.77
C SER A 203 -20.19 5.89 3.84
N ALA A 204 -20.06 5.18 2.71
CA ALA A 204 -21.17 5.00 1.77
C ALA A 204 -22.35 4.19 2.34
N LYS A 205 -22.09 3.13 3.12
CA LYS A 205 -23.14 2.26 3.65
C LYS A 205 -23.67 2.72 5.00
N ALA A 206 -22.78 3.23 5.85
CA ALA A 206 -23.13 3.82 7.12
C ALA A 206 -23.92 5.13 6.97
N GLY A 207 -23.61 5.94 5.95
CA GLY A 207 -24.33 7.17 5.65
C GLY A 207 -25.84 6.93 5.46
N PHE A 208 -26.22 5.81 4.83
CA PHE A 208 -27.63 5.44 4.69
C PHE A 208 -28.29 5.10 6.05
N ILE A 209 -27.60 4.38 6.92
CA ILE A 209 -28.11 4.05 8.27
C ILE A 209 -28.26 5.32 9.10
N ILE A 210 -27.28 6.22 9.04
CA ILE A 210 -27.33 7.52 9.71
C ILE A 210 -28.50 8.35 9.18
N ALA A 211 -28.72 8.39 7.86
CA ALA A 211 -29.85 9.09 7.27
C ALA A 211 -31.20 8.52 7.77
N LEU A 212 -31.33 7.19 7.89
CA LEU A 212 -32.51 6.56 8.47
C LEU A 212 -32.72 6.96 9.94
N LEU A 213 -31.65 7.01 10.74
CA LEU A 213 -31.72 7.43 12.14
C LEU A 213 -32.12 8.91 12.29
N VAL A 214 -31.57 9.78 11.45
CA VAL A 214 -31.97 11.20 11.41
C VAL A 214 -33.44 11.31 11.03
N LEU A 215 -33.87 10.62 9.97
CA LEU A 215 -35.28 10.58 9.55
C LEU A 215 -36.19 10.14 10.69
N ASN A 216 -35.77 9.12 11.43
CA ASN A 216 -36.52 8.61 12.58
C ASN A 216 -36.71 9.67 13.66
N ASN A 217 -35.64 10.36 14.05
CA ASN A 217 -35.70 11.42 15.06
C ASN A 217 -36.64 12.57 14.65
N LEU A 218 -36.77 12.86 13.35
CA LEU A 218 -37.71 13.88 12.87
C LEU A 218 -39.16 13.47 13.03
N ILE A 219 -39.46 12.20 12.72
CA ILE A 219 -40.80 11.64 12.87
C ILE A 219 -41.20 11.68 14.36
N ILE A 220 -40.28 11.34 15.26
CA ILE A 220 -40.49 11.41 16.71
C ILE A 220 -40.64 12.85 17.19
N GLY A 221 -39.79 13.75 16.69
CA GLY A 221 -39.74 15.16 17.10
C GLY A 221 -40.96 15.99 16.67
N GLY A 222 -41.94 15.38 16.00
CA GLY A 222 -43.16 16.08 15.60
C GLY A 222 -42.97 17.00 14.39
N LEU A 223 -41.90 16.85 13.60
CA LEU A 223 -41.70 17.69 12.41
C LEU A 223 -42.93 17.66 11.47
N LEU A 224 -43.58 16.49 11.38
CA LEU A 224 -44.82 16.31 10.62
C LEU A 224 -46.02 17.06 11.22
N SER A 225 -46.12 17.17 12.55
CA SER A 225 -47.15 18.00 13.18
C SER A 225 -46.81 19.50 13.11
N ASP A 226 -45.53 19.84 13.15
CA ASP A 226 -45.04 21.21 13.08
C ASP A 226 -45.23 21.81 11.68
N LEU A 227 -45.17 20.99 10.62
CA LEU A 227 -45.47 21.41 9.24
C LEU A 227 -46.86 22.04 9.11
N PHE A 228 -47.84 21.55 9.87
CA PHE A 228 -49.21 22.07 9.83
C PHE A 228 -49.50 23.17 10.86
N SER A 229 -48.69 23.27 11.93
CA SER A 229 -48.97 24.17 13.04
C SER A 229 -48.05 25.39 13.11
N ASN A 230 -46.78 25.30 12.68
CA ASN A 230 -45.82 26.39 12.78
C ASN A 230 -44.70 26.28 11.73
N LEU A 231 -44.86 27.04 10.64
CA LEU A 231 -43.91 27.09 9.52
C LEU A 231 -42.48 27.46 9.95
N PHE A 232 -42.32 28.27 11.00
CA PHE A 232 -40.99 28.68 11.49
C PHE A 232 -40.25 27.53 12.17
N LEU A 233 -40.91 26.80 13.06
CA LEU A 233 -40.34 25.60 13.69
C LEU A 233 -40.04 24.52 12.66
N PHE A 234 -40.94 24.34 11.69
CA PHE A 234 -40.72 23.46 10.56
C PHE A 234 -39.47 23.86 9.75
N SER A 235 -39.29 25.14 9.43
CA SER A 235 -38.12 25.64 8.69
C SER A 235 -36.81 25.41 9.47
N MET A 236 -36.81 25.68 10.78
CA MET A 236 -35.66 25.36 11.63
C MET A 236 -35.37 23.86 11.62
N GLY A 237 -36.38 23.02 11.83
CA GLY A 237 -36.24 21.56 11.77
C GLY A 237 -35.69 21.08 10.42
N LEU A 238 -36.18 21.66 9.31
CA LEU A 238 -35.72 21.34 7.95
C LEU A 238 -34.24 21.70 7.76
N SER A 239 -33.79 22.84 8.29
CA SER A 239 -32.38 23.26 8.22
C SER A 239 -31.43 22.27 8.90
N PHE A 240 -31.87 21.68 10.02
CA PHE A 240 -31.14 20.61 10.72
C PHE A 240 -31.04 19.30 9.93
N ILE A 241 -31.89 19.09 8.91
CA ILE A 241 -31.85 17.92 8.01
C ILE A 241 -30.97 18.21 6.80
N ILE A 242 -31.20 19.37 6.19
CA ILE A 242 -30.52 19.78 4.96
C ILE A 242 -29.03 19.90 5.23
N SER A 243 -28.62 20.42 6.39
CA SER A 243 -27.20 20.55 6.76
C SER A 243 -26.43 19.22 6.74
N PRO A 244 -26.83 18.15 7.46
CA PRO A 244 -26.27 16.81 7.34
C PRO A 244 -26.23 16.24 5.93
N VAL A 245 -27.31 16.40 5.17
CA VAL A 245 -27.42 15.86 3.81
C VAL A 245 -26.44 16.58 2.89
N ILE A 246 -26.36 17.91 2.99
CA ILE A 246 -25.37 18.72 2.27
C ILE A 246 -23.96 18.28 2.68
N MET A 247 -23.67 18.11 3.97
CA MET A 247 -22.36 17.66 4.43
C MET A 247 -22.00 16.26 3.90
N LEU A 248 -22.96 15.34 3.83
CA LEU A 248 -22.76 14.02 3.23
C LEU A 248 -22.51 14.12 1.71
N ILE A 249 -23.23 14.99 1.00
CA ILE A 249 -23.01 15.26 -0.43
C ILE A 249 -21.61 15.83 -0.65
N ILE A 250 -21.18 16.79 0.19
CA ILE A 250 -19.83 17.35 0.13
C ILE A 250 -18.78 16.27 0.43
N ASP A 251 -18.99 15.41 1.44
CA ASP A 251 -18.06 14.30 1.74
C ASP A 251 -17.96 13.30 0.58
N LEU A 252 -19.09 12.98 -0.07
CA LEU A 252 -19.15 12.14 -1.27
C LEU A 252 -18.41 12.78 -2.45
N ALA A 253 -18.59 14.08 -2.68
CA ALA A 253 -17.89 14.82 -3.73
C ALA A 253 -16.37 14.87 -3.46
N LEU A 254 -15.97 15.11 -2.21
CA LEU A 254 -14.57 15.09 -1.79
C LEU A 254 -13.96 13.70 -1.93
N ARG A 255 -14.71 12.63 -1.67
CA ARG A 255 -14.23 11.25 -1.87
C ARG A 255 -13.77 11.02 -3.31
N GLY A 256 -14.52 11.51 -4.29
CA GLY A 256 -14.14 11.43 -5.71
C GLY A 256 -12.79 12.10 -5.99
N LYS A 257 -12.51 13.24 -5.34
CA LYS A 257 -11.22 13.94 -5.45
C LYS A 257 -10.08 13.19 -4.73
N ILE A 258 -10.32 12.72 -3.50
CA ILE A 258 -9.34 12.00 -2.66
C ILE A 258 -8.91 10.67 -3.28
N HIS A 259 -9.80 10.03 -4.05
CA HIS A 259 -9.49 8.77 -4.71
C HIS A 259 -8.59 8.95 -5.95
N LYS A 260 -8.74 10.08 -6.65
CA LYS A 260 -7.94 10.40 -7.85
C LYS A 260 -6.56 11.00 -7.51
N GLN A 261 -6.43 11.67 -6.36
CA GLN A 261 -5.16 12.28 -5.97
C GLN A 261 -4.20 11.27 -5.33
N LYS A 262 -2.99 11.17 -5.91
CA LYS A 262 -1.88 10.37 -5.35
C LYS A 262 -1.29 11.00 -4.09
N GLU A 263 -1.32 12.33 -4.00
CA GLU A 263 -0.79 13.08 -2.86
C GLU A 263 -1.88 13.89 -2.18
N VAL A 264 -1.95 13.81 -0.87
CA VAL A 264 -2.92 14.55 -0.06
C VAL A 264 -2.28 15.86 0.36
N SER A 265 -2.84 16.99 -0.08
CA SER A 265 -2.40 18.31 0.38
C SER A 265 -2.78 18.54 1.84
N GLY A 266 -1.89 19.13 2.64
CA GLY A 266 -2.16 19.48 4.03
C GLY A 266 -3.37 20.40 4.19
N ALA A 267 -3.59 21.33 3.24
CA ALA A 267 -4.78 22.19 3.23
C ALA A 267 -6.09 21.38 3.10
N MET A 268 -6.06 20.28 2.34
CA MET A 268 -7.20 19.38 2.21
C MET A 268 -7.49 18.65 3.51
N VAL A 269 -6.46 18.18 4.21
CA VAL A 269 -6.59 17.51 5.52
C VAL A 269 -7.20 18.47 6.55
N ILE A 270 -6.68 19.70 6.63
CA ILE A 270 -7.20 20.74 7.53
C ILE A 270 -8.65 21.08 7.17
N GLY A 271 -8.98 21.22 5.88
CA GLY A 271 -10.35 21.48 5.43
C GLY A 271 -11.34 20.39 5.83
N ILE A 272 -10.98 19.11 5.67
CA ILE A 272 -11.81 17.98 6.08
C ILE A 272 -11.93 17.92 7.61
N PHE A 273 -10.86 18.27 8.34
CA PHE A 273 -10.89 18.34 9.81
C PHE A 273 -11.86 19.42 10.30
N ILE A 274 -11.77 20.65 9.79
CA ILE A 274 -12.67 21.76 10.15
C ILE A 274 -14.12 21.40 9.80
N MET A 275 -14.35 20.84 8.62
CA MET A 275 -15.68 20.35 8.23
C MET A 275 -16.18 19.28 9.21
N GLY A 276 -15.31 18.38 9.67
CA GLY A 276 -15.63 17.39 10.68
C GLY A 276 -16.06 18.01 12.00
N VAL A 277 -15.33 19.00 12.51
CA VAL A 277 -15.68 19.73 13.75
C VAL A 277 -17.02 20.46 13.62
N ILE A 278 -17.24 21.17 12.52
CA ILE A 278 -18.53 21.83 12.26
C ILE A 278 -19.64 20.78 12.14
N SER A 279 -19.40 19.68 11.45
CA SER A 279 -20.39 18.61 11.30
C SER A 279 -20.67 17.87 12.62
N THR A 280 -19.77 17.90 13.60
CA THR A 280 -20.05 17.31 14.92
C THR A 280 -21.03 18.14 15.72
N THR A 281 -21.08 19.46 15.54
CA THR A 281 -22.08 20.30 16.21
C THR A 281 -23.49 20.04 15.68
N PHE A 282 -23.61 19.48 14.47
CA PHE A 282 -24.88 19.11 13.83
C PHE A 282 -25.08 17.59 13.82
N LEU A 283 -25.60 17.04 14.92
CA LEU A 283 -26.07 15.64 15.06
C LEU A 283 -24.98 14.56 15.13
N SER A 284 -23.76 14.90 15.56
CA SER A 284 -22.66 13.92 15.75
C SER A 284 -22.20 13.18 14.49
N ILE A 285 -22.71 13.55 13.31
CA ILE A 285 -22.34 12.96 12.01
C ILE A 285 -20.88 13.27 11.68
N GLY A 286 -20.39 14.41 12.16
CA GLY A 286 -18.99 14.81 12.01
C GLY A 286 -17.97 13.85 12.64
N ILE A 287 -18.37 12.92 13.52
CA ILE A 287 -17.43 11.96 14.12
C ILE A 287 -16.74 11.13 13.02
N PHE A 288 -17.49 10.69 12.01
CA PHE A 288 -16.92 9.89 10.92
C PHE A 288 -16.03 10.73 9.98
N ILE A 289 -16.40 11.98 9.76
CA ILE A 289 -15.59 12.94 8.98
C ILE A 289 -14.29 13.27 9.72
N LEU A 290 -14.34 13.41 11.06
CA LEU A 290 -13.17 13.61 11.91
C LEU A 290 -12.24 12.39 11.90
N ILE A 291 -12.79 11.18 12.01
CA ILE A 291 -11.99 9.94 11.90
C ILE A 291 -11.29 9.88 10.53
N LYS A 292 -11.99 10.27 9.46
CA LYS A 292 -11.41 10.36 8.11
C LYS A 292 -10.31 11.41 8.02
N ALA A 293 -10.51 12.59 8.60
CA ALA A 293 -9.51 13.65 8.67
C ALA A 293 -8.25 13.19 9.44
N LEU A 294 -8.44 12.51 10.57
CA LEU A 294 -7.35 12.02 11.40
C LEU A 294 -6.52 10.95 10.69
N ILE A 295 -7.15 10.07 9.90
CA ILE A 295 -6.43 9.09 9.10
C ILE A 295 -5.69 9.73 7.92
N LEU A 296 -6.27 10.74 7.29
CA LEU A 296 -5.57 11.51 6.26
C LEU A 296 -4.38 12.28 6.84
N LEU A 297 -4.49 12.79 8.08
CA LEU A 297 -3.39 13.42 8.80
C LEU A 297 -2.27 12.41 9.09
N LEU A 298 -2.61 11.21 9.58
CA LEU A 298 -1.62 10.14 9.79
C LEU A 298 -0.90 9.74 8.49
N LEU A 299 -1.64 9.70 7.37
CA LEU A 299 -1.06 9.45 6.05
C LEU A 299 -0.15 10.57 5.58
N PHE A 300 -0.50 11.82 5.87
CA PHE A 300 0.29 12.99 5.54
C PHE A 300 1.61 13.02 6.32
N VAL A 301 1.56 12.78 7.64
CA VAL A 301 2.74 12.74 8.52
C VAL A 301 3.61 11.51 8.26
N GLY A 302 2.99 10.36 7.98
CA GLY A 302 3.68 9.10 7.73
C GLY A 302 4.22 8.91 6.32
N LYS A 303 4.11 9.91 5.43
CA LYS A 303 4.57 9.81 4.04
C LYS A 303 6.08 9.51 4.03
N PRO A 304 6.55 8.46 3.34
CA PRO A 304 7.98 8.22 3.22
C PRO A 304 8.62 9.40 2.49
N ILE A 305 9.66 9.98 3.09
CA ILE A 305 10.46 11.03 2.45
C ILE A 305 11.16 10.38 1.27
N ASP A 306 10.92 10.90 0.07
CA ASP A 306 11.56 10.37 -1.14
C ASP A 306 13.09 10.33 -0.96
N PRO A 307 13.75 9.21 -1.27
CA PRO A 307 15.19 9.05 -1.09
C PRO A 307 16.01 10.03 -1.95
N VAL A 308 15.39 10.65 -2.96
CA VAL A 308 15.99 11.71 -3.79
C VAL A 308 16.24 12.98 -2.98
N ILE A 309 15.28 13.40 -2.14
CA ILE A 309 15.40 14.61 -1.29
C ILE A 309 16.41 14.37 -0.16
N LYS A 310 16.54 13.13 0.31
CA LYS A 310 17.53 12.75 1.34
C LYS A 310 18.97 12.84 0.82
N LYS A 311 19.18 12.76 -0.50
CA LYS A 311 20.48 12.99 -1.15
C LYS A 311 20.80 14.49 -1.22
N GLU A 312 19.85 15.33 -1.64
CA GLU A 312 20.03 16.79 -1.68
C GLU A 312 20.23 17.40 -0.29
N MET A 313 19.54 16.91 0.75
CA MET A 313 19.76 17.39 2.13
C MET A 313 21.14 17.00 2.70
N ARG A 314 21.82 15.99 2.13
CA ARG A 314 23.23 15.68 2.48
C ARG A 314 24.23 16.53 1.69
N GLU A 315 23.89 16.98 0.50
CA GLU A 315 24.74 17.87 -0.32
C GLU A 315 24.71 19.33 0.16
N PHE A 316 23.74 19.74 0.97
CA PHE A 316 23.67 21.06 1.60
C PHE A 316 24.51 21.21 2.90
N GLN A 317 25.42 20.28 3.20
CA GLN A 317 26.49 20.60 4.17
C GLN A 317 27.43 21.62 3.55
N PRO A 318 27.71 22.75 4.23
CA PRO A 318 28.49 23.83 3.63
C PRO A 318 29.91 23.35 3.37
N LYS A 319 30.31 23.36 2.10
CA LYS A 319 31.73 23.37 1.72
C LYS A 319 32.37 24.56 2.43
N SER A 320 33.27 24.27 3.36
CA SER A 320 34.12 25.27 3.99
C SER A 320 34.85 26.08 2.92
N GLU A 321 34.53 27.36 2.79
CA GLU A 321 35.33 28.29 2.00
C GLU A 321 36.67 28.56 2.69
N PRO A 322 37.77 28.70 1.92
CA PRO A 322 39.07 29.06 2.46
C PRO A 322 39.11 30.56 2.79
N SER A 323 39.66 30.85 3.96
CA SER A 323 39.91 32.19 4.48
C SER A 323 40.69 33.06 3.48
N THR A 324 40.15 34.22 3.13
CA THR A 324 40.98 35.37 2.69
C THR A 324 40.72 36.55 3.62
N LYS A 325 41.83 37.11 4.09
CA LYS A 325 41.96 38.08 5.16
C LYS A 325 42.01 39.50 4.57
N ILE A 326 41.41 40.47 5.29
CA ILE A 326 41.80 41.90 5.38
C ILE A 326 41.31 42.81 4.23
N GLN A 327 40.36 43.73 4.49
CA GLN A 327 40.62 45.13 4.88
C GLN A 327 39.33 45.87 5.31
N LEU A 328 39.54 46.76 6.26
CA LEU A 328 38.59 47.58 7.00
C LEU A 328 38.84 49.04 6.58
N VAL A 329 37.82 49.74 6.08
CA VAL A 329 37.77 51.21 6.01
C VAL A 329 36.30 51.66 6.07
N GLU A 330 36.02 52.55 7.03
CA GLU A 330 34.78 53.31 7.24
C GLU A 330 34.57 54.39 6.15
N GLU A 331 33.31 54.70 5.81
CA GLU A 331 32.72 56.07 5.72
C GLU A 331 31.32 55.99 5.05
N ILE A 332 30.23 56.31 5.76
CA ILE A 332 29.53 57.61 5.88
C ILE A 332 28.57 57.97 4.71
N ASN A 333 27.28 58.09 5.09
CA ASN A 333 26.16 58.94 4.59
C ASN A 333 25.64 58.91 3.14
N SER A 334 24.31 58.73 3.03
CA SER A 334 23.28 59.67 2.49
C SER A 334 22.14 58.87 1.82
N LEU A 335 20.87 58.87 2.27
CA LEU A 335 19.80 59.90 2.25
C LEU A 335 19.26 60.25 0.84
N GLU A 336 17.93 60.17 0.72
CA GLU A 336 17.03 60.57 -0.39
C GLU A 336 16.93 59.60 -1.60
N LYS A 337 15.79 59.36 -2.24
CA LYS A 337 14.49 60.07 -2.29
C LYS A 337 13.38 59.14 -2.84
N GLU A 338 12.14 59.49 -2.50
CA GLU A 338 10.87 58.98 -3.04
C GLU A 338 10.70 59.26 -4.54
N GLU A 339 9.92 58.40 -5.23
CA GLU A 339 8.95 58.84 -6.27
C GLU A 339 7.90 57.75 -6.57
N LYS A 340 6.63 58.06 -6.28
CA LYS A 340 5.39 57.66 -7.00
C LYS A 340 4.96 58.90 -7.84
N PRO A 341 3.91 58.95 -8.72
CA PRO A 341 2.72 58.06 -8.88
C PRO A 341 2.15 57.93 -10.34
N GLN A 342 0.88 57.46 -10.43
CA GLN A 342 -0.18 57.58 -11.48
C GLN A 342 -0.47 56.25 -12.21
N ILE A 343 -1.61 55.54 -12.06
CA ILE A 343 -3.08 55.83 -12.05
C ILE A 343 -3.61 56.37 -13.37
N ILE A 344 -4.32 55.51 -14.13
CA ILE A 344 -5.50 55.83 -14.95
C ILE A 344 -6.45 54.59 -14.95
N GLU A 345 -7.65 54.76 -14.37
CA GLU A 345 -8.92 54.05 -14.66
C GLU A 345 -9.59 54.78 -15.86
N ASP A 346 -10.39 54.22 -16.77
CA ASP A 346 -11.74 53.64 -16.58
C ASP A 346 -12.40 53.27 -17.96
N GLU A 347 -13.61 52.69 -17.90
CA GLU A 347 -14.71 52.61 -18.93
C GLU A 347 -14.98 51.31 -19.74
N ILE A 348 -15.65 50.35 -19.09
CA ILE A 348 -17.05 49.85 -19.23
C ILE A 348 -17.85 49.90 -20.60
N ILE A 349 -18.11 48.70 -21.19
CA ILE A 349 -19.39 48.01 -21.64
C ILE A 349 -20.25 48.59 -22.84
N PRO A 350 -21.18 47.87 -23.60
CA PRO A 350 -21.39 46.47 -24.14
C PRO A 350 -21.83 46.36 -25.65
N LEU A 351 -22.00 45.13 -26.21
CA LEU A 351 -23.30 44.49 -26.65
C LEU A 351 -23.23 43.56 -27.92
N GLU A 352 -23.85 42.37 -27.79
CA GLU A 352 -24.54 41.40 -28.71
C GLU A 352 -24.19 41.16 -30.20
N GLN A 353 -24.15 39.88 -30.64
CA GLN A 353 -25.25 39.22 -31.42
C GLN A 353 -24.97 37.75 -31.87
N GLU A 354 -26.00 36.90 -31.68
CA GLU A 354 -26.61 35.83 -32.53
C GLU A 354 -25.89 34.56 -33.06
N THR A 355 -26.32 33.42 -32.49
CA THR A 355 -26.90 32.16 -33.05
C THR A 355 -26.61 31.64 -34.48
N VAL A 356 -26.28 30.33 -34.58
CA VAL A 356 -26.87 29.37 -35.56
C VAL A 356 -26.94 27.95 -34.94
N GLU A 357 -28.13 27.32 -34.99
CA GLU A 357 -28.42 25.89 -34.71
C GLU A 357 -28.46 25.04 -36.01
N LEU A 358 -28.22 23.71 -35.92
CA LEU A 358 -29.14 22.59 -36.29
C LEU A 358 -28.51 21.28 -36.85
N LYS A 359 -28.93 20.16 -36.21
CA LYS A 359 -29.28 18.77 -36.65
C LYS A 359 -28.28 17.90 -37.46
N ILE A 360 -27.87 16.71 -36.98
CA ILE A 360 -28.54 15.39 -36.79
C ILE A 360 -28.81 14.59 -38.09
N GLU A 361 -28.16 13.41 -38.17
CA GLU A 361 -28.66 12.03 -38.50
C GLU A 361 -27.94 11.21 -39.60
N LYS A 362 -27.70 9.94 -39.21
CA LYS A 362 -27.74 8.65 -39.96
C LYS A 362 -26.50 8.08 -40.70
N GLU A 363 -26.04 6.96 -40.14
CA GLU A 363 -25.48 5.76 -40.79
C GLU A 363 -26.46 5.18 -41.84
N PRO A 364 -26.02 4.39 -42.86
CA PRO A 364 -25.67 2.98 -42.64
C PRO A 364 -24.64 2.31 -43.60
N LEU A 365 -24.17 1.13 -43.16
CA LEU A 365 -23.76 -0.12 -43.87
C LEU A 365 -23.66 -0.15 -45.41
N LYS A 366 -22.59 -0.76 -45.97
CA LYS A 366 -22.48 -2.19 -46.44
C LYS A 366 -21.49 -2.40 -47.61
N ASP A 367 -20.92 -3.62 -47.61
CA ASP A 367 -20.48 -4.47 -48.73
C ASP A 367 -19.16 -4.22 -49.52
N THR A 368 -18.24 -5.18 -49.31
CA THR A 368 -17.27 -5.80 -50.26
C THR A 368 -17.87 -6.12 -51.64
N PRO A 369 -17.09 -6.21 -52.76
CA PRO A 369 -16.22 -7.38 -53.01
C PRO A 369 -14.93 -7.21 -53.89
N GLU A 370 -14.05 -8.20 -53.72
CA GLU A 370 -13.09 -8.90 -54.60
C GLU A 370 -12.57 -8.28 -55.93
N GLU A 371 -11.25 -8.36 -56.16
CA GLU A 371 -10.69 -8.88 -57.44
C GLU A 371 -9.21 -9.35 -57.39
N ILE A 372 -9.06 -10.63 -57.76
CA ILE A 372 -8.02 -11.51 -58.34
C ILE A 372 -6.82 -10.87 -59.10
N LYS A 373 -5.63 -11.52 -59.00
CA LYS A 373 -4.67 -11.96 -60.08
C LYS A 373 -3.21 -11.99 -59.55
N SER A 374 -2.52 -13.13 -59.38
CA SER A 374 -2.01 -14.19 -60.31
C SER A 374 -0.56 -13.97 -60.74
N ILE A 375 0.15 -15.09 -61.01
CA ILE A 375 1.42 -15.27 -61.77
C ILE A 375 2.70 -15.23 -60.92
N ASN A 376 3.72 -16.09 -61.06
CA ASN A 376 3.93 -17.47 -61.56
C ASN A 376 5.46 -17.76 -61.44
N ASP A 377 5.81 -19.04 -61.36
CA ASP A 377 6.93 -19.68 -62.07
C ASP A 377 8.41 -19.77 -61.58
N ILE A 378 8.93 -21.00 -61.82
CA ILE A 378 10.31 -21.49 -62.09
C ILE A 378 11.15 -21.91 -60.85
N LYS A 379 11.32 -23.23 -60.58
CA LYS A 379 12.34 -24.23 -61.04
C LYS A 379 13.77 -23.87 -60.56
N GLU A 380 14.67 -24.76 -60.13
CA GLU A 380 15.10 -26.07 -60.65
C GLU A 380 16.07 -26.72 -59.64
N GLU A 381 16.34 -28.01 -59.83
CA GLU A 381 17.14 -28.96 -59.02
C GLU A 381 18.67 -28.75 -59.10
N VAL A 382 19.44 -29.43 -58.22
CA VAL A 382 20.58 -30.32 -58.57
C VAL A 382 21.21 -30.93 -57.29
N GLU A 383 21.46 -32.24 -57.36
CA GLU A 383 22.16 -33.14 -56.41
C GLU A 383 23.70 -32.97 -56.40
N ILE A 384 24.38 -33.53 -55.38
CA ILE A 384 25.48 -34.53 -55.48
C ILE A 384 26.43 -34.52 -54.25
N GLU A 385 26.49 -35.72 -53.65
CA GLU A 385 27.59 -36.49 -53.02
C GLU A 385 28.45 -36.06 -51.80
N THR A 386 28.36 -37.00 -50.86
CA THR A 386 29.19 -37.50 -49.74
C THR A 386 30.71 -37.30 -49.73
N LEU A 387 31.26 -37.19 -48.51
CA LEU A 387 32.53 -37.84 -48.14
C LEU A 387 32.63 -38.14 -46.63
N ASP A 388 32.94 -39.39 -46.31
CA ASP A 388 33.19 -39.98 -44.99
C ASP A 388 34.69 -39.85 -44.61
N ILE A 389 35.02 -39.33 -43.41
CA ILE A 389 36.30 -39.60 -42.71
C ILE A 389 36.07 -39.71 -41.19
N LYS A 390 36.66 -40.76 -40.60
CA LYS A 390 36.52 -41.25 -39.22
C LYS A 390 37.32 -40.49 -38.15
N LYS A 391 36.73 -40.52 -36.93
CA LYS A 391 37.31 -40.58 -35.56
C LYS A 391 38.18 -39.41 -35.06
N THR A 392 37.79 -38.83 -33.91
CA THR A 392 38.44 -39.05 -32.60
C THR A 392 37.53 -38.49 -31.48
N GLU A 393 37.51 -39.19 -30.35
CA GLU A 393 36.74 -38.88 -29.14
C GLU A 393 37.24 -37.59 -28.45
N GLU A 394 36.31 -36.72 -28.04
CA GLU A 394 36.49 -35.88 -26.85
C GLU A 394 35.12 -35.43 -26.32
N LYS A 395 34.87 -35.76 -25.05
CA LYS A 395 33.69 -35.35 -24.28
C LYS A 395 33.57 -33.81 -24.28
N LYS A 396 32.46 -33.29 -24.82
CA LYS A 396 31.93 -31.97 -24.45
C LYS A 396 30.53 -32.18 -23.89
N GLU A 397 30.43 -32.11 -22.58
CA GLU A 397 29.16 -31.86 -21.90
C GLU A 397 28.66 -30.48 -22.33
N GLU A 398 27.45 -30.44 -22.89
CA GLU A 398 26.74 -29.20 -23.15
C GLU A 398 26.47 -28.45 -21.84
N PRO A 399 26.58 -27.11 -21.80
CA PRO A 399 26.23 -26.33 -20.62
C PRO A 399 24.74 -26.51 -20.34
N SER A 400 24.46 -27.09 -19.18
CA SER A 400 23.10 -27.30 -18.69
C SER A 400 22.39 -25.96 -18.57
N VAL A 401 21.26 -25.89 -19.28
CA VAL A 401 20.21 -24.88 -19.21
C VAL A 401 20.03 -24.36 -17.77
N LEU A 402 20.26 -23.07 -17.58
CA LEU A 402 19.84 -22.31 -16.39
C LEU A 402 18.31 -22.40 -16.27
N ARG A 403 17.83 -23.47 -15.61
CA ARG A 403 16.44 -23.57 -15.15
C ARG A 403 16.36 -22.88 -13.80
N LEU A 404 15.59 -21.81 -13.71
CA LEU A 404 15.15 -21.23 -12.44
C LEU A 404 14.53 -22.37 -11.59
N HIS A 405 15.12 -22.67 -10.45
CA HIS A 405 14.70 -23.78 -9.60
C HIS A 405 13.31 -23.54 -8.98
N GLU A 406 12.44 -24.56 -9.07
CA GLU A 406 11.10 -24.66 -8.43
C GLU A 406 11.15 -24.76 -6.89
N SER A 407 12.21 -24.29 -6.22
CA SER A 407 12.43 -24.46 -4.78
C SER A 407 11.88 -23.33 -3.90
N LEU A 408 11.19 -22.34 -4.47
CA LEU A 408 10.49 -21.29 -3.72
C LEU A 408 9.04 -21.64 -3.36
N LEU A 409 8.65 -22.91 -3.44
CA LEU A 409 7.33 -23.36 -3.03
C LEU A 409 7.29 -23.77 -1.55
N PRO A 410 6.20 -23.49 -0.82
CA PRO A 410 6.06 -23.86 0.58
C PRO A 410 6.02 -25.39 0.72
N VAL A 411 6.91 -25.91 1.55
CA VAL A 411 7.09 -27.32 1.94
C VAL A 411 5.76 -27.90 2.45
N LYS A 412 5.17 -28.86 1.72
CA LYS A 412 3.88 -29.47 2.10
C LYS A 412 4.03 -30.83 2.79
N ASN A 413 5.13 -31.56 2.55
CA ASN A 413 5.32 -32.91 3.10
C ASN A 413 6.65 -33.07 3.87
N ASP A 414 6.73 -34.03 4.79
CA ASP A 414 7.95 -34.29 5.57
C ASP A 414 9.14 -34.83 4.73
N LYS A 415 8.86 -35.39 3.53
CA LYS A 415 9.89 -35.71 2.54
C LYS A 415 10.54 -34.45 1.95
N ASP A 416 9.76 -33.40 1.72
CA ASP A 416 10.26 -32.11 1.22
C ASP A 416 11.11 -31.41 2.28
N LYS A 417 10.81 -31.58 3.58
CA LYS A 417 11.68 -31.10 4.67
C LYS A 417 13.07 -31.74 4.65
N LYS A 418 13.17 -33.04 4.34
CA LYS A 418 14.47 -33.71 4.24
C LYS A 418 15.26 -33.16 3.06
N ILE A 419 14.63 -33.00 1.89
CA ILE A 419 15.26 -32.44 0.70
C ILE A 419 15.69 -30.99 0.92
N VAL A 420 14.84 -30.17 1.53
CA VAL A 420 15.17 -28.78 1.89
C VAL A 420 16.31 -28.74 2.91
N LYS A 421 16.32 -29.61 3.92
CA LYS A 421 17.47 -29.70 4.86
C LYS A 421 18.76 -30.14 4.17
N GLU A 422 18.69 -31.06 3.21
CA GLU A 422 19.84 -31.54 2.45
C GLU A 422 20.36 -30.45 1.49
N TYR A 423 19.46 -29.68 0.89
CA TYR A 423 19.76 -28.54 0.03
C TYR A 423 20.35 -27.37 0.83
N PHE A 424 19.76 -27.04 1.99
CA PHE A 424 20.34 -26.05 2.91
C PHE A 424 21.67 -26.55 3.46
N ALA A 425 21.84 -27.83 3.78
CA ALA A 425 23.14 -28.37 4.20
C ALA A 425 24.20 -28.24 3.08
N LYS A 426 23.81 -28.39 1.82
CA LYS A 426 24.65 -28.08 0.66
C LYS A 426 24.98 -26.59 0.54
N ILE A 427 24.01 -25.69 0.77
CA ILE A 427 24.23 -24.23 0.82
C ILE A 427 25.13 -23.85 2.01
N PHE A 428 24.95 -24.47 3.18
CA PHE A 428 25.78 -24.24 4.36
C PHE A 428 27.23 -24.72 4.17
N ASN A 429 27.49 -25.60 3.20
CA ASN A 429 28.83 -26.03 2.80
C ASN A 429 29.54 -25.06 1.82
N ILE A 430 28.92 -23.93 1.46
CA ILE A 430 29.53 -22.93 0.57
C ILE A 430 30.57 -22.06 1.29
N ILE A 431 30.48 -21.90 2.62
CA ILE A 431 31.50 -21.13 3.38
C ILE A 431 32.76 -21.99 3.54
N SER A 432 33.87 -21.53 2.97
CA SER A 432 35.16 -22.22 3.04
C SER A 432 35.60 -22.45 4.49
N LYS A 433 36.34 -23.54 4.72
CA LYS A 433 36.82 -23.90 6.07
C LYS A 433 37.71 -22.81 6.68
N ASP A 434 38.40 -22.04 5.84
CA ASP A 434 39.29 -20.97 6.27
C ASP A 434 38.51 -19.73 6.73
N LEU A 435 37.41 -19.36 6.06
CA LEU A 435 36.54 -18.26 6.51
C LEU A 435 35.86 -18.59 7.85
N ARG A 436 35.47 -19.85 8.06
CA ARG A 436 34.91 -20.29 9.36
C ARG A 436 35.92 -20.14 10.49
N LYS A 437 37.21 -20.41 10.25
CA LYS A 437 38.28 -20.18 11.24
C LYS A 437 38.45 -18.69 11.52
N GLN A 438 38.52 -17.85 10.48
CA GLN A 438 38.64 -16.41 10.64
C GLN A 438 37.51 -15.79 11.47
N ILE A 439 36.26 -16.27 11.33
CA ILE A 439 35.12 -15.81 12.14
C ILE A 439 35.18 -16.34 13.58
N LEU A 440 35.75 -17.52 13.79
CA LEU A 440 35.94 -18.09 15.13
C LEU A 440 37.01 -17.33 15.93
N ASP A 441 38.04 -16.83 15.22
CA ASP A 441 39.14 -16.04 15.76
C ASP A 441 38.72 -14.60 16.12
N LEU A 442 37.59 -14.11 15.61
CA LEU A 442 37.00 -12.85 16.07
C LEU A 442 36.38 -13.05 17.47
N ASP A 443 36.76 -12.19 18.43
CA ASP A 443 36.26 -12.21 19.82
C ASP A 443 34.82 -11.66 19.93
N ILE A 444 33.90 -12.31 19.21
CA ILE A 444 32.49 -11.93 19.06
C ILE A 444 31.59 -12.89 19.86
N PRO A 445 30.52 -12.39 20.54
CA PRO A 445 29.54 -13.23 21.22
C PRO A 445 28.94 -14.32 20.32
N LYS A 446 28.70 -15.52 20.89
CA LYS A 446 28.18 -16.70 20.17
C LYS A 446 26.88 -16.44 19.37
N LYS A 447 26.04 -15.52 19.83
CA LYS A 447 24.76 -15.16 19.20
C LYS A 447 24.96 -14.35 17.92
N GLU A 448 25.86 -13.37 17.93
CA GLU A 448 26.21 -12.53 16.79
C GLU A 448 26.98 -13.32 15.74
N ARG A 449 27.93 -14.16 16.19
CA ARG A 449 28.66 -15.10 15.33
C ARG A 449 27.72 -15.98 14.49
N LYS A 450 26.62 -16.45 15.08
CA LYS A 450 25.59 -17.26 14.38
C LYS A 450 24.82 -16.46 13.34
N ASN A 451 24.64 -15.15 13.53
CA ASN A 451 23.97 -14.28 12.57
C ASN A 451 24.90 -13.93 11.41
N ILE A 452 26.16 -13.58 11.69
CA ILE A 452 27.19 -13.30 10.67
C ILE A 452 27.37 -14.50 9.73
N ILE A 453 27.42 -15.73 10.27
CA ILE A 453 27.52 -16.95 9.46
C ILE A 453 26.27 -17.16 8.57
N LYS A 454 25.08 -16.75 9.03
CA LYS A 454 23.87 -16.83 8.21
C LYS A 454 23.89 -15.81 7.08
N GLU A 455 24.33 -14.58 7.35
CA GLU A 455 24.42 -13.52 6.36
C GLU A 455 25.43 -13.88 5.26
N LEU A 456 26.62 -14.37 5.65
CA LEU A 456 27.65 -14.82 4.73
C LEU A 456 27.19 -15.96 3.81
N ALA A 457 26.25 -16.80 4.25
CA ALA A 457 25.74 -17.91 3.45
C ALA A 457 24.93 -17.47 2.21
N TYR A 458 24.50 -16.20 2.15
CA TYR A 458 23.74 -15.65 1.03
C TYR A 458 24.58 -14.77 0.09
N ILE A 459 25.86 -14.60 0.38
CA ILE A 459 26.77 -13.66 -0.30
C ILE A 459 27.75 -14.45 -1.18
N ALA A 460 28.17 -13.89 -2.32
CA ALA A 460 29.15 -14.51 -3.22
C ALA A 460 30.56 -14.58 -2.58
N GLU A 461 31.38 -15.56 -2.94
CA GLU A 461 32.69 -15.83 -2.29
C GLU A 461 33.62 -14.60 -2.25
N GLU A 462 33.65 -13.80 -3.32
CA GLU A 462 34.44 -12.55 -3.39
C GLU A 462 33.95 -11.48 -2.41
N GLU A 463 32.65 -11.42 -2.16
CA GLU A 463 32.03 -10.46 -1.24
C GLU A 463 32.12 -10.95 0.22
N GLN A 464 32.16 -12.26 0.45
CA GLN A 464 32.38 -12.85 1.78
C GLN A 464 33.74 -12.43 2.37
N LEU A 465 34.79 -12.39 1.55
CA LEU A 465 36.12 -11.94 1.96
C LEU A 465 36.12 -10.47 2.36
N LYS A 466 35.51 -9.59 1.54
CA LYS A 466 35.38 -8.16 1.84
C LYS A 466 34.59 -7.91 3.12
N TYR A 467 33.52 -8.69 3.35
CA TYR A 467 32.71 -8.58 4.56
C TYR A 467 33.49 -8.97 5.82
N ILE A 468 34.29 -10.04 5.75
CA ILE A 468 35.13 -10.47 6.87
C ILE A 468 36.29 -9.51 7.13
N GLU A 469 36.88 -8.92 6.08
CA GLU A 469 37.93 -7.90 6.22
C GLU A 469 37.38 -6.63 6.89
N ALA A 470 36.17 -6.19 6.51
CA ALA A 470 35.48 -5.09 7.18
C ALA A 470 35.16 -5.41 8.66
N LEU A 471 34.72 -6.64 8.95
CA LEU A 471 34.52 -7.09 10.33
C LEU A 471 35.83 -7.12 11.12
N LYS A 472 36.94 -7.59 10.53
CA LYS A 472 38.25 -7.56 11.18
C LYS A 472 38.66 -6.13 11.53
N GLY A 473 38.47 -5.18 10.62
CA GLY A 473 38.76 -3.76 10.89
C GLY A 473 37.90 -3.16 12.01
N LEU A 474 36.65 -3.61 12.19
CA LEU A 474 35.75 -3.17 13.26
C LEU A 474 36.10 -3.75 14.64
N TYR A 475 36.71 -4.93 14.67
CA TYR A 475 37.06 -5.65 15.91
C TYR A 475 38.56 -5.66 16.21
N GLU A 476 39.39 -5.00 15.39
CA GLU A 476 40.79 -4.73 15.71
C GLU A 476 40.87 -3.80 16.92
N GLU A 477 41.70 -4.17 17.90
CA GLU A 477 41.89 -3.36 19.11
C GLU A 477 42.45 -1.98 18.75
N ILE A 478 41.78 -0.91 19.21
CA ILE A 478 42.23 0.47 19.01
C ILE A 478 43.70 0.57 19.50
N PRO A 479 44.62 1.08 18.68
CA PRO A 479 46.02 1.21 19.07
C PRO A 479 46.15 1.96 20.41
N HIS A 480 46.80 1.35 21.40
CA HIS A 480 47.02 1.96 22.73
C HIS A 480 47.62 3.38 22.66
N LYS A 481 48.42 3.67 21.63
CA LYS A 481 48.99 4.99 21.35
C LYS A 481 47.93 6.09 21.14
N LEU A 482 46.78 5.78 20.54
CA LEU A 482 45.70 6.73 20.32
C LEU A 482 44.92 6.99 21.61
N ILE A 483 44.70 5.94 22.41
CA ILE A 483 44.04 6.06 23.73
C ILE A 483 44.89 6.93 24.67
N GLU A 484 46.22 6.75 24.66
CA GLU A 484 47.12 7.61 25.43
C GLU A 484 47.13 9.07 24.98
N ARG A 485 46.99 9.32 23.67
CA ARG A 485 46.89 10.70 23.13
C ARG A 485 45.63 11.39 23.63
N ILE A 486 44.48 10.71 23.59
CA ILE A 486 43.23 11.25 24.14
C ILE A 486 43.39 11.56 25.63
N ARG A 487 44.00 10.67 26.43
CA ARG A 487 44.23 10.89 27.87
C ARG A 487 45.13 12.08 28.21
N LYS A 488 45.95 12.56 27.26
CA LYS A 488 46.86 13.70 27.43
C LYS A 488 46.21 15.04 27.05
N LEU A 489 44.95 15.05 26.61
CA LEU A 489 44.25 16.29 26.24
C LEU A 489 43.98 17.16 27.48
N PRO A 490 44.44 18.43 27.50
CA PRO A 490 44.46 19.27 28.72
C PRO A 490 43.07 19.68 29.22
N ASN A 491 42.10 19.82 28.32
CA ASN A 491 40.75 20.32 28.65
C ASN A 491 39.66 19.24 28.73
N LEU A 492 40.01 17.95 28.66
CA LEU A 492 39.01 16.88 28.68
C LEU A 492 38.75 16.34 30.09
N LYS A 493 37.50 16.48 30.57
CA LYS A 493 37.11 15.91 31.87
C LYS A 493 37.08 14.37 31.82
N PRO A 494 37.44 13.69 32.94
CA PRO A 494 37.52 12.23 32.99
C PRO A 494 36.27 11.47 32.52
N LYS A 495 35.09 12.06 32.73
CA LYS A 495 33.80 11.46 32.36
C LYS A 495 33.58 11.31 30.85
N TYR A 496 34.37 11.99 30.01
CA TYR A 496 34.23 11.95 28.55
C TYR A 496 35.25 11.03 27.87
N TYR A 497 36.25 10.51 28.59
CA TYR A 497 37.25 9.59 28.03
C TYR A 497 36.60 8.30 27.53
N ASP A 498 35.77 7.67 28.35
CA ASP A 498 35.18 6.38 28.01
C ASP A 498 34.26 6.49 26.79
N LYS A 499 33.54 7.62 26.66
CA LYS A 499 32.68 7.90 25.50
C LYS A 499 33.47 8.10 24.21
N LEU A 500 34.58 8.85 24.26
CA LEU A 500 35.42 9.07 23.07
C LEU A 500 36.14 7.80 22.63
N VAL A 501 36.57 6.96 23.59
CA VAL A 501 37.15 5.64 23.28
C VAL A 501 36.09 4.69 22.69
N GLU A 502 34.84 4.80 23.12
CA GLU A 502 33.73 4.03 22.54
C GLU A 502 33.37 4.51 21.13
N GLU A 503 33.36 5.82 20.87
CA GLU A 503 33.16 6.39 19.53
C GLU A 503 34.25 5.97 18.53
N LEU A 504 35.51 5.89 18.98
CA LEU A 504 36.63 5.42 18.15
C LEU A 504 36.44 3.98 17.64
N LYS A 505 35.71 3.11 18.36
CA LYS A 505 35.48 1.71 17.94
C LYS A 505 34.64 1.61 16.66
N TYR A 506 33.89 2.66 16.34
CA TYR A 506 33.00 2.68 15.17
C TYR A 506 33.63 3.41 13.98
N MET A 507 34.88 3.86 14.09
CA MET A 507 35.62 4.58 13.06
C MET A 507 36.69 3.68 12.45
N ASP A 508 36.96 3.84 11.15
CA ASP A 508 38.10 3.17 10.52
C ASP A 508 39.44 3.74 11.01
N ASN A 509 40.55 3.02 10.79
CA ASN A 509 41.86 3.45 11.29
C ASN A 509 42.26 4.87 10.82
N ALA A 510 41.91 5.28 9.60
CA ALA A 510 42.25 6.62 9.11
C ALA A 510 41.43 7.71 9.83
N GLN A 511 40.13 7.47 9.99
CA GLN A 511 39.20 8.33 10.72
C GLN A 511 39.55 8.43 12.20
N GLN A 512 39.99 7.34 12.84
CA GLN A 512 40.47 7.36 14.23
C GLN A 512 41.64 8.35 14.40
N PHE A 513 42.60 8.34 13.47
CA PHE A 513 43.73 9.28 13.50
C PHE A 513 43.29 10.74 13.24
N GLU A 514 42.44 10.97 12.25
CA GLU A 514 41.92 12.32 11.95
C GLU A 514 41.10 12.90 13.11
N PHE A 515 40.27 12.05 13.74
CA PHE A 515 39.46 12.45 14.90
C PHE A 515 40.32 12.80 16.11
N VAL A 516 41.35 12.00 16.42
CA VAL A 516 42.29 12.32 17.51
C VAL A 516 43.07 13.59 17.20
N GLN A 517 43.53 13.81 15.96
CA GLN A 517 44.19 15.06 15.57
C GLN A 517 43.25 16.27 15.66
N PHE A 518 41.97 16.11 15.32
CA PHE A 518 40.97 17.14 15.49
C PHE A 518 40.78 17.50 16.96
N LEU A 519 40.70 16.51 17.84
CA LEU A 519 40.61 16.73 19.28
C LEU A 519 41.88 17.42 19.82
N GLU A 520 43.08 17.02 19.38
CA GLU A 520 44.34 17.66 19.77
C GLU A 520 44.43 19.13 19.32
N LYS A 521 43.82 19.50 18.19
CA LYS A 521 43.80 20.88 17.68
C LYS A 521 42.78 21.79 18.38
N ASN A 522 41.72 21.21 18.95
CA ASN A 522 40.57 21.94 19.49
C ASN A 522 40.38 21.77 21.01
N ALA A 523 41.19 20.94 21.67
CA ALA A 523 41.27 20.82 23.13
C ALA A 523 42.31 21.79 23.68
#